data_AF-U6DWL4-F1
#
_entry.id   AF-U6DWL4-F1
#
_cell.length_a   1.000
_cell.length_b   1.000
_cell.length_c   1.000
_cell.angle_alpha   90.00
_cell.angle_beta   90.00
_cell.angle_gamma   90.00
#
_symmetry.space_group_name_H-M   'P 1'
#
loop_
_entity.id
_entity.type
_entity.pdbx_description
1 polymer ?
#
loop_
_entity_poly.entity_id
_entity_poly.type
_entity_poly.pdbx_seq_one_letter_code
_entity_poly.pdbx_strand_id
1 'polypeptide(L)'
;RTLHKIKCRMECRDVPAETLYDVLHDIEYRKKWDSNVIETFDIARLTVNADVGYYSWRCPKPLKNRDVFTLRSWLPMGTDYIIMNYSVKHP
;
A
#
# COMPACT_ATOMS: atom_id res chain seq x y z
N ARG A 1 1.20 -25.36 -8.13
CA ARG A 1 2.34 -24.51 -7.69
C ARG A 1 1.85 -23.60 -6.59
N THR A 2 2.54 -23.52 -5.47
CA THR A 2 2.18 -22.65 -4.33
C THR A 2 2.83 -21.29 -4.47
N LEU A 3 2.12 -20.23 -4.09
CA LEU A 3 2.70 -18.89 -3.93
C LEU A 3 3.50 -18.85 -2.63
N HIS A 4 4.72 -18.32 -2.67
CA HIS A 4 5.58 -18.17 -1.49
C HIS A 4 5.34 -16.82 -0.82
N LYS A 5 5.36 -16.80 0.53
CA LYS A 5 5.33 -15.55 1.30
C LYS A 5 6.73 -14.92 1.29
N ILE A 6 6.82 -13.62 1.06
CA ILE A 6 8.07 -12.86 0.97
C ILE A 6 8.18 -11.91 2.17
N LYS A 7 9.40 -11.74 2.71
CA LYS A 7 9.73 -10.78 3.77
C LYS A 7 10.95 -9.96 3.34
N CYS A 8 10.87 -8.64 3.51
CA CYS A 8 11.96 -7.70 3.31
C CYS A 8 12.16 -6.87 4.59
N ARG A 9 13.41 -6.52 4.92
CA ARG A 9 13.77 -5.64 6.03
C ARG A 9 14.75 -4.59 5.54
N MET A 10 14.51 -3.33 5.89
CA MET A 10 15.36 -2.19 5.59
C MET A 10 15.64 -1.42 6.89
N GLU A 11 16.83 -0.83 7.02
CA GLU A 11 17.20 0.03 8.14
C GLU A 11 17.33 1.47 7.61
N CYS A 12 16.53 2.38 8.17
CA CYS A 12 16.53 3.81 7.82
C CYS A 12 17.07 4.59 9.03
N ARG A 13 18.32 5.06 8.96
CA ARG A 13 19.01 5.68 10.10
C ARG A 13 18.61 7.14 10.35
N ASP A 14 18.35 7.86 9.26
CA ASP A 14 18.17 9.31 9.27
C ASP A 14 16.71 9.71 8.97
N VAL A 15 15.80 8.75 9.04
CA VAL A 15 14.37 8.96 8.77
C VAL A 15 13.57 8.46 9.98
N PRO A 16 12.83 9.35 10.65
CA PRO A 16 11.94 8.96 11.74
C PRO A 16 10.82 8.00 11.29
N ALA A 17 10.28 7.22 12.23
CA ALA A 17 9.27 6.20 11.92
C ALA A 17 7.97 6.83 11.37
N GLU A 18 7.58 7.97 11.93
CA GLU A 18 6.43 8.76 11.50
C GLU A 18 6.54 9.22 10.04
N THR A 19 7.74 9.60 9.59
CA THR A 19 7.95 10.02 8.19
C THR A 19 7.74 8.85 7.24
N LEU A 20 8.23 7.66 7.58
CA LEU A 20 8.00 6.47 6.77
C LEU A 20 6.52 6.07 6.79
N TYR A 21 5.86 6.21 7.94
CA TYR A 21 4.43 5.96 8.09
C TYR A 21 3.58 6.88 7.21
N ASP A 22 3.91 8.17 7.15
CA ASP A 22 3.27 9.17 6.29
C ASP A 22 3.47 8.83 4.81
N VAL A 23 4.71 8.50 4.40
CA VAL A 23 5.01 8.11 3.01
C VAL A 23 4.23 6.87 2.57
N LEU A 24 3.94 5.93 3.48
CA LEU A 24 3.14 4.73 3.18
C LEU A 24 1.62 5.01 3.14
N HIS A 25 1.14 6.06 3.82
CA HIS A 25 -0.27 6.47 3.80
C HIS A 25 -0.61 7.41 2.64
N ASP A 26 0.35 8.23 2.21
CA ASP A 26 0.12 9.27 1.22
C ASP A 26 -0.01 8.70 -0.21
N ILE A 27 -1.26 8.54 -0.63
CA ILE A 27 -1.62 8.02 -1.96
C ILE A 27 -1.32 9.05 -3.06
N GLU A 28 -1.34 10.33 -2.76
CA GLU A 28 -0.98 11.37 -3.74
C GLU A 28 0.52 11.35 -3.99
N TYR A 29 1.32 11.29 -2.93
CA TYR A 29 2.77 11.17 -3.01
C TYR A 29 3.22 9.85 -3.65
N ARG A 30 2.41 8.78 -3.57
CA ARG A 30 2.68 7.52 -4.29
C ARG A 30 2.92 7.75 -5.79
N LYS A 31 2.16 8.64 -6.42
CA LYS A 31 2.31 9.00 -7.85
C LYS A 31 3.63 9.70 -8.15
N LYS A 32 4.30 10.25 -7.13
CA LYS A 32 5.59 10.93 -7.27
C LYS A 32 6.77 9.97 -7.25
N TRP A 33 6.76 8.95 -6.39
CA TRP A 33 7.91 8.07 -6.16
C TRP A 33 7.78 6.65 -6.72
N ASP A 34 6.56 6.11 -6.86
CA ASP A 34 6.35 4.78 -7.44
C ASP A 34 6.31 4.88 -8.96
N SER A 35 7.42 4.51 -9.62
CA SER A 35 7.53 4.59 -11.09
C SER A 35 6.58 3.65 -11.84
N ASN A 36 6.00 2.66 -11.16
CA ASN A 36 5.15 1.65 -11.78
C ASN A 36 3.66 1.94 -11.62
N VAL A 37 3.25 2.83 -10.71
CA VAL A 37 1.85 3.15 -10.52
C VAL A 37 1.24 3.74 -11.81
N ILE A 38 0.04 3.28 -12.14
CA ILE A 38 -0.79 3.85 -13.21
C ILE A 38 -1.84 4.75 -12.57
N GLU A 39 -2.58 4.20 -11.60
CA GLU A 39 -3.64 4.91 -10.90
C GLU A 39 -3.79 4.36 -9.48
N THR A 40 -4.12 5.25 -8.54
CA THR A 40 -4.42 4.89 -7.16
C THR A 40 -5.28 5.97 -6.48
N PHE A 41 -6.25 5.54 -5.69
CA PHE A 41 -7.19 6.39 -4.94
C PHE A 41 -7.93 5.58 -3.87
N ASP A 42 -8.39 6.25 -2.81
CA ASP A 42 -9.31 5.66 -1.84
C ASP A 42 -10.74 5.62 -2.40
N ILE A 43 -11.45 4.54 -2.12
CA ILE A 43 -12.84 4.33 -2.56
C ILE A 43 -13.81 4.71 -1.44
N ALA A 44 -13.61 4.15 -0.26
CA ALA A 44 -14.50 4.35 0.87
C ALA A 44 -13.78 4.11 2.20
N ARG A 45 -14.17 4.87 3.22
CA ARG A 45 -13.70 4.67 4.60
C ARG A 45 -14.68 3.78 5.36
N LEU A 46 -14.18 2.71 5.98
CA LEU A 46 -14.99 1.76 6.76
C LEU A 46 -15.01 2.12 8.24
N THR A 47 -13.86 2.51 8.79
CA THR A 47 -13.72 2.94 10.19
C THR A 47 -12.74 4.10 10.28
N VAL A 48 -12.43 4.57 11.49
CA VAL A 48 -11.41 5.61 11.69
C VAL A 48 -10.01 5.18 11.21
N ASN A 49 -9.75 3.87 11.16
CA ASN A 49 -8.45 3.30 10.83
C ASN A 49 -8.52 2.13 9.82
N ALA A 50 -9.56 2.13 8.97
CA ALA A 50 -9.67 1.19 7.88
C ALA A 50 -10.44 1.78 6.68
N ASP A 51 -9.96 1.51 5.48
CA ASP A 51 -10.52 1.94 4.21
C ASP A 51 -10.49 0.83 3.16
N VAL A 52 -11.17 1.07 2.03
CA VAL A 52 -11.04 0.32 0.79
C VAL A 52 -10.45 1.26 -0.26
N GLY A 53 -9.44 0.82 -0.98
CA GLY A 53 -8.76 1.59 -2.02
C GLY A 53 -8.46 0.77 -3.27
N TYR A 54 -8.13 1.49 -4.35
CA TYR A 54 -7.71 0.95 -5.63
C TYR A 54 -6.24 1.29 -5.92
N TYR A 55 -5.53 0.34 -6.53
CA TYR A 55 -4.17 0.54 -7.03
C TYR A 55 -3.93 -0.28 -8.30
N SER A 56 -3.36 0.34 -9.33
CA SER A 56 -2.96 -0.31 -10.58
C SER A 56 -1.52 0.01 -10.95
N TRP A 57 -0.83 -0.94 -11.59
CA TRP A 57 0.58 -0.83 -11.93
C TRP A 57 0.96 -1.43 -13.28
N ARG A 58 2.06 -0.92 -13.83
CA ARG A 58 2.66 -1.38 -15.08
C ARG A 58 3.44 -2.68 -14.86
N CYS A 59 3.28 -3.62 -15.79
CA CYS A 59 4.09 -4.83 -15.83
C CYS A 59 5.05 -4.80 -17.04
N PRO A 60 6.23 -5.43 -16.95
CA PRO A 60 7.12 -5.58 -18.11
C PRO A 60 6.45 -6.45 -19.19
N LYS A 61 6.58 -6.04 -20.46
CA LYS A 61 6.05 -6.81 -21.60
C LYS A 61 6.68 -8.22 -21.63
N PRO A 62 5.91 -9.26 -21.98
CA PRO A 62 4.56 -9.25 -22.57
C PRO A 62 3.40 -9.28 -21.57
N LEU A 63 3.65 -9.12 -20.27
CA LEU A 63 2.60 -9.19 -19.26
C LEU A 63 1.67 -7.98 -19.37
N LYS A 64 0.36 -8.24 -19.29
CA LYS A 64 -0.62 -7.17 -19.09
C LYS A 64 -0.41 -6.50 -17.73
N ASN A 65 -0.71 -5.21 -17.65
CA ASN A 65 -0.81 -4.48 -16.39
C ASN A 65 -1.78 -5.15 -15.41
N ARG A 66 -1.71 -4.75 -14.16
CA ARG A 66 -2.50 -5.33 -13.07
C ARG A 66 -3.05 -4.26 -12.15
N ASP A 67 -4.09 -4.63 -11.44
CA ASP A 67 -4.81 -3.82 -10.49
C ASP A 67 -5.29 -4.66 -9.32
N VAL A 68 -5.59 -3.98 -8.20
CA VAL A 68 -6.16 -4.58 -6.99
C VAL A 68 -7.11 -3.61 -6.32
N PHE A 69 -8.18 -4.17 -5.75
CA PHE A 69 -8.97 -3.55 -4.70
C PHE A 69 -8.53 -4.12 -3.36
N THR A 70 -8.17 -3.27 -2.41
CA THR A 70 -7.71 -3.71 -1.09
C THR A 70 -8.48 -3.05 0.02
N LEU A 71 -8.84 -3.81 1.04
CA LEU A 71 -9.15 -3.26 2.35
C LEU A 71 -7.83 -3.09 3.09
N ARG A 72 -7.52 -1.86 3.49
CA ARG A 72 -6.33 -1.52 4.27
C ARG A 72 -6.76 -1.08 5.66
N SER A 73 -6.00 -1.48 6.68
CA SER A 73 -6.17 -1.04 8.05
C SER A 73 -4.83 -0.76 8.70
N TRP A 74 -4.80 0.23 9.59
CA TRP A 74 -3.58 0.69 10.26
C TRP A 74 -3.76 0.80 11.76
N LEU A 75 -2.67 0.60 12.49
CA LEU A 75 -2.64 0.67 13.95
C LEU A 75 -1.26 1.18 14.44
N PRO A 76 -1.22 2.39 15.04
CA PRO A 76 -0.10 2.83 15.85
C PRO A 76 -0.04 2.04 17.16
N MET A 77 1.16 1.62 17.56
CA MET A 77 1.43 0.80 18.75
C MET A 77 2.58 1.40 19.56
N GLY A 78 2.35 2.60 20.12
CA GLY A 78 3.41 3.35 20.80
C GLY A 78 4.39 3.95 19.80
N THR A 79 5.61 3.42 19.74
CA THR A 79 6.65 3.85 18.78
C THR A 79 6.61 3.09 17.46
N ASP A 80 5.80 2.03 17.39
CA ASP A 80 5.69 1.18 16.21
C ASP A 80 4.41 1.45 15.45
N TYR A 81 4.39 1.10 14.16
CA TYR A 81 3.23 1.25 13.29
C TYR A 81 3.04 0.00 12.45
N ILE A 82 1.78 -0.43 12.30
CA ILE A 82 1.40 -1.55 11.42
C ILE A 82 0.39 -1.04 10.40
N ILE A 83 0.61 -1.37 9.12
CA ILE A 83 -0.36 -1.23 8.04
C ILE A 83 -0.51 -2.60 7.39
N MET A 84 -1.73 -3.12 7.34
CA MET A 84 -2.04 -4.38 6.68
C MET A 84 -3.11 -4.16 5.62
N ASN A 85 -3.03 -4.93 4.54
CA ASN A 85 -4.09 -4.97 3.54
C ASN A 85 -4.30 -6.39 3.02
N TYR A 86 -5.49 -6.62 2.47
CA TYR A 86 -5.80 -7.82 1.71
C TYR A 86 -6.82 -7.48 0.61
N SER A 87 -6.83 -8.29 -0.45
CA SER A 87 -7.73 -8.07 -1.59
C SER A 87 -9.18 -8.30 -1.22
N VAL A 88 -10.05 -7.39 -1.66
CA VAL A 88 -11.51 -7.48 -1.51
C VAL A 88 -12.20 -7.32 -2.86
N LYS A 89 -13.49 -7.64 -2.93
CA LYS A 89 -14.34 -7.28 -4.06
C LYS A 89 -15.20 -6.08 -3.64
N HIS A 90 -15.21 -5.03 -4.46
CA HIS A 90 -16.09 -3.89 -4.30
C HIS A 90 -17.01 -3.83 -5.53
N PRO A 91 -18.34 -3.89 -5.37
CA PRO A 91 -19.30 -3.75 -6.47
C PRO A 91 -19.23 -2.39 -7.18
#